data_AF-A0A6P4J264-F1
#
_entry.id   AF-A0A6P4J264-F1
#
_cell.length_a   1.000
_cell.length_b   1.000
_cell.length_c   1.000
_cell.angle_alpha   90.00
_cell.angle_beta   90.00
_cell.angle_gamma   90.00
#
_symmetry.space_group_name_H-M   'P 1'
#
loop_
_entity.id
_entity.type
_entity.pdbx_description
1 polymer ?
#
loop_
_entity_poly.entity_id
_entity_poly.type
_entity_poly.pdbx_seq_one_letter_code
_entity_poly.pdbx_strand_id
1 'polypeptide(L)'
;MKLLLWLALYCTLGQGFIKRVRDDNCLIHHFYPHESACHSPRRYFYTFHRIISDCVQVTTNCSRMYNTNEYYSLKECRDDCWYFMNKDIPPEPTTEKPIPVAAANDKTTDDKKAAEGDKDKKP
;
A
#
# COMPACT_ATOMS: atom_id res chain seq x y z
N MET A 1 39.39 14.16 -27.56
CA MET A 1 38.82 14.58 -26.26
C MET A 1 37.29 14.75 -26.27
N LYS A 2 36.68 15.28 -27.34
CA LYS A 2 35.21 15.44 -27.43
C LYS A 2 34.41 14.14 -27.28
N LEU A 3 34.87 13.03 -27.87
CA LEU A 3 34.21 11.70 -27.78
C LEU A 3 34.10 11.18 -26.34
N LEU A 4 35.15 11.35 -25.52
CA LEU A 4 35.14 10.92 -24.12
C LEU A 4 34.18 11.76 -23.28
N LEU A 5 34.07 13.05 -23.57
CA LEU A 5 33.09 13.95 -22.93
C LEU A 5 31.65 13.52 -23.23
N TRP A 6 31.32 13.23 -24.49
CA TRP A 6 29.99 12.74 -24.86
C TRP A 6 29.66 11.40 -24.20
N LEU A 7 30.63 10.49 -24.12
CA LEU A 7 30.44 9.17 -23.51
C LEU A 7 30.21 9.28 -21.99
N ALA A 8 30.97 10.14 -21.30
CA ALA A 8 30.76 10.44 -19.88
C ALA A 8 29.40 11.10 -19.61
N LEU A 9 28.96 12.02 -20.48
CA LEU A 9 27.64 12.65 -20.40
C LEU A 9 26.51 11.62 -20.61
N TYR A 10 26.68 10.69 -21.55
CA TYR A 10 25.73 9.60 -21.76
C TYR A 10 25.64 8.64 -20.57
N CYS A 11 26.78 8.26 -19.98
CA CYS A 11 26.81 7.38 -18.81
C CYS A 11 26.15 8.02 -17.59
N THR A 12 26.41 9.30 -17.34
CA THR A 12 25.84 10.02 -16.18
C THR A 12 24.33 10.22 -16.33
N LEU A 13 23.84 10.58 -17.53
CA LEU A 13 22.40 10.67 -17.80
C LEU A 13 21.71 9.31 -17.68
N GLY A 14 22.27 8.24 -18.27
CA GLY A 14 21.71 6.90 -18.20
C GLY A 14 21.58 6.37 -16.77
N GLN A 15 22.60 6.59 -15.94
CA GLN A 15 22.55 6.24 -14.52
C GLN A 15 21.47 7.03 -13.76
N GLY A 16 21.26 8.30 -14.10
CA GLY A 16 20.21 9.14 -13.52
C GLY A 16 18.80 8.64 -13.85
N PHE A 17 18.55 8.22 -15.10
CA PHE A 17 17.28 7.65 -15.52
C PHE A 17 16.97 6.32 -14.81
N ILE A 18 17.96 5.42 -14.72
CA ILE A 18 17.79 4.13 -14.03
C ILE A 18 17.43 4.34 -12.56
N LYS A 19 18.02 5.33 -11.88
CA LYS A 19 17.69 5.66 -10.49
C LYS A 19 16.24 6.13 -10.35
N ARG A 20 15.79 7.09 -11.17
CA ARG A 20 14.41 7.60 -11.11
C ARG A 20 13.36 6.49 -11.32
N VAL A 21 13.60 5.60 -12.28
CA VAL A 21 12.68 4.48 -12.54
C VAL A 21 12.60 3.51 -11.36
N ARG A 22 13.70 3.32 -10.62
CA ARG A 22 13.70 2.49 -9.40
C ARG A 22 12.93 3.16 -8.26
N ASP A 23 13.11 4.47 -8.09
CA ASP A 23 12.38 5.25 -7.08
C ASP A 23 10.86 5.23 -7.38
N ASP A 24 10.47 5.40 -8.64
CA ASP A 24 9.06 5.44 -9.04
C ASP A 24 8.33 4.15 -8.67
N ASN A 25 8.99 2.98 -8.82
CA ASN A 25 8.41 1.70 -8.46
C ASN A 25 7.85 1.72 -7.04
N CYS A 26 8.57 2.23 -6.04
CA CYS A 26 8.16 2.19 -4.64
C CYS A 26 6.74 2.72 -4.32
N LEU A 27 6.16 3.59 -5.15
CA LEU A 27 4.87 4.23 -4.89
C LEU A 27 3.74 3.88 -5.88
N ILE A 28 4.00 3.06 -6.91
CA ILE A 28 3.03 2.87 -8.02
C ILE A 28 1.76 2.13 -7.58
N HIS A 29 1.91 0.97 -6.94
CA HIS A 29 0.81 0.07 -6.64
C HIS A 29 0.71 -0.20 -5.15
N HIS A 30 -0.46 0.08 -4.57
CA HIS A 30 -0.73 -0.06 -3.14
C HIS A 30 -2.07 -0.74 -2.84
N PHE A 31 -2.87 -1.05 -3.87
CA PHE A 31 -4.16 -1.69 -3.71
C PHE A 31 -4.05 -3.18 -3.98
N TYR A 32 -4.22 -3.99 -2.94
CA TYR A 32 -4.39 -5.43 -3.09
C TYR A 32 -5.88 -5.77 -2.94
N PRO A 33 -6.41 -6.74 -3.69
CA PRO A 33 -7.74 -7.25 -3.45
C PRO A 33 -7.78 -7.95 -2.10
N HIS A 34 -8.99 -8.06 -1.56
CA HIS A 34 -9.21 -8.74 -0.29
C HIS A 34 -8.81 -10.22 -0.37
N GLU A 35 -8.20 -10.76 0.69
CA GLU A 35 -7.69 -12.14 0.70
C GLU A 35 -8.77 -13.19 0.40
N SER A 36 -10.03 -12.91 0.70
CA SER A 36 -11.15 -13.83 0.41
C SER A 36 -11.39 -14.05 -1.10
N ALA A 37 -10.91 -13.16 -1.96
CA ALA A 37 -11.00 -13.31 -3.42
C ALA A 37 -9.81 -14.10 -3.99
N CYS A 38 -8.79 -14.37 -3.18
CA CYS A 38 -7.53 -14.96 -3.60
C CYS A 38 -7.47 -16.46 -3.29
N HIS A 39 -7.13 -17.24 -4.33
CA HIS A 39 -7.09 -18.71 -4.27
C HIS A 39 -5.69 -19.27 -4.55
N SER A 40 -4.63 -18.52 -4.21
CA SER A 40 -3.24 -18.94 -4.40
C SER A 40 -2.65 -19.48 -3.08
N PRO A 41 -1.57 -20.28 -3.15
CA PRO A 41 -0.81 -20.65 -1.96
C PRO A 41 -0.32 -19.41 -1.20
N ARG A 42 -0.24 -19.54 0.13
CA ARG A 42 0.28 -18.48 0.99
C ARG A 42 1.73 -18.18 0.64
N ARG A 43 2.07 -16.91 0.46
CA ARG A 43 3.41 -16.40 0.19
C ARG A 43 3.72 -15.20 1.04
N TYR A 44 4.99 -14.82 1.10
CA TYR A 44 5.43 -13.58 1.68
C TYR A 44 6.26 -12.78 0.67
N PHE A 45 6.26 -11.47 0.83
CA PHE A 45 7.10 -10.54 0.08
C PHE A 45 7.36 -9.29 0.93
N TYR A 46 8.30 -8.46 0.50
CA TYR A 46 8.58 -7.17 1.10
C TYR A 46 8.03 -6.06 0.22
N THR A 47 7.45 -5.03 0.83
CA THR A 47 6.95 -3.87 0.12
C THR A 47 7.13 -2.61 0.94
N PHE A 48 7.18 -1.46 0.29
CA PHE A 48 7.35 -0.18 0.95
C PHE A 48 6.00 0.34 1.47
N HIS A 49 5.93 0.60 2.77
CA HIS A 49 4.72 1.08 3.43
C HIS A 49 4.79 2.59 3.66
N ARG A 50 4.01 3.33 2.87
CA ARG A 50 4.06 4.81 2.79
C ARG A 50 3.86 5.55 4.12
N ILE A 51 3.01 5.03 5.02
CA ILE A 51 2.69 5.71 6.30
C ILE A 51 3.85 5.64 7.29
N ILE A 52 4.55 4.51 7.33
CA ILE A 52 5.66 4.29 8.27
C ILE A 52 7.01 4.60 7.61
N SER A 53 7.00 4.89 6.30
CA SER A 53 8.19 5.13 5.48
C SER A 53 9.25 4.03 5.61
N ASP A 54 8.83 2.76 5.73
CA ASP A 54 9.73 1.61 5.87
C ASP A 54 9.22 0.41 5.04
N CYS A 55 10.09 -0.56 4.81
CA CYS A 55 9.79 -1.80 4.13
C CYS A 55 9.26 -2.83 5.12
N VAL A 56 8.09 -3.39 4.82
CA VAL A 56 7.40 -4.37 5.67
C VAL A 56 7.27 -5.71 4.97
N GLN A 57 7.26 -6.78 5.75
CA GLN A 57 6.92 -8.11 5.25
C GLN A 57 5.40 -8.25 5.21
N VAL A 58 4.85 -8.54 4.03
CA VAL A 58 3.44 -8.82 3.83
C VAL A 58 3.30 -10.32 3.57
N THR A 59 2.34 -10.95 4.23
CA THR A 59 1.96 -12.34 3.97
C THR A 59 0.58 -12.33 3.31
N THR A 60 0.44 -13.01 2.18
CA THR A 60 -0.84 -13.08 1.45
C THR A 60 -1.07 -14.43 0.78
N ASN A 61 -2.34 -14.77 0.57
CA ASN A 61 -2.77 -15.87 -0.30
C ASN A 61 -3.03 -15.42 -1.75
N CYS A 62 -2.81 -14.15 -2.08
CA CYS A 62 -2.93 -13.63 -3.43
C CYS A 62 -1.70 -13.97 -4.26
N SER A 63 -1.89 -14.26 -5.55
CA SER A 63 -0.77 -14.39 -6.49
C SER A 63 -0.01 -13.06 -6.60
N ARG A 64 1.17 -13.08 -7.22
CA ARG A 64 1.91 -11.85 -7.54
C ARG A 64 1.10 -11.03 -8.54
N MET A 65 0.61 -9.89 -8.08
CA MET A 65 -0.22 -8.99 -8.90
C MET A 65 0.64 -7.90 -9.52
N TYR A 66 1.61 -7.41 -8.75
CA TYR A 66 2.51 -6.37 -9.19
C TYR A 66 3.92 -6.93 -9.30
N ASN A 67 4.51 -6.76 -10.49
CA ASN A 67 5.90 -7.12 -10.71
C ASN A 67 6.83 -6.09 -10.08
N THR A 68 6.41 -4.83 -10.11
CA THR A 68 7.02 -3.73 -9.38
C THR A 68 6.48 -3.76 -7.95
N ASN A 69 7.32 -3.47 -6.94
CA ASN A 69 6.92 -3.22 -5.53
C ASN A 69 6.73 -4.45 -4.65
N GLU A 70 6.82 -5.65 -5.23
CA GLU A 70 6.86 -6.92 -4.49
C GLU A 70 8.28 -7.49 -4.52
N TYR A 71 9.02 -7.28 -3.44
CA TYR A 71 10.42 -7.66 -3.29
C TYR A 71 10.58 -9.02 -2.60
N TYR A 72 11.60 -9.78 -2.99
CA TYR A 72 11.91 -11.06 -2.34
C TYR A 72 12.69 -10.87 -1.04
N SER A 73 13.42 -9.76 -0.92
CA SER A 73 14.22 -9.45 0.25
C SER A 73 13.98 -8.05 0.79
N LEU A 74 14.16 -7.90 2.10
CA LEU A 74 14.13 -6.59 2.77
C LEU A 74 15.19 -5.64 2.20
N LYS A 75 16.36 -6.18 1.83
CA LYS A 75 17.47 -5.41 1.27
C LYS A 75 17.11 -4.80 -0.07
N GLU A 76 16.54 -5.56 -0.99
CA GLU A 76 16.11 -5.04 -2.29
C GLU A 76 15.08 -3.92 -2.14
N CYS A 77 14.09 -4.11 -1.25
CA CYS A 77 13.09 -3.09 -0.97
C CYS A 77 13.75 -1.80 -0.43
N ARG A 78 14.70 -1.92 0.50
CA ARG A 78 15.42 -0.78 1.05
C ARG A 78 16.29 -0.08 0.01
N ASP A 79 16.98 -0.83 -0.82
CA ASP A 79 17.87 -0.29 -1.85
C ASP A 79 17.09 0.47 -2.93
N ASP A 80 15.89 0.00 -3.31
CA ASP A 80 15.01 0.68 -4.26
C ASP A 80 14.27 1.87 -3.64
N CYS A 81 13.83 1.76 -2.37
CA CYS A 81 12.98 2.75 -1.72
C CYS A 81 13.72 3.68 -0.75
N TRP A 82 15.05 3.62 -0.73
CA TRP A 82 15.92 4.39 0.16
C TRP A 82 15.57 5.88 0.21
N TYR A 83 15.24 6.46 -0.96
CA TYR A 83 14.87 7.87 -1.08
C TYR A 83 13.63 8.24 -0.23
N PHE A 84 12.67 7.33 -0.09
CA PHE A 84 11.44 7.56 0.67
C PHE A 84 11.57 7.16 2.15
N MET A 85 12.57 6.36 2.50
CA MET A 85 12.83 5.94 3.87
C MET A 85 13.54 7.01 4.71
N ASN A 86 14.48 7.72 4.10
CA ASN A 86 15.31 8.71 4.78
C ASN A 86 14.69 10.10 4.86
N LYS A 87 13.37 10.18 4.91
CA LYS A 87 12.74 11.48 5.07
C LYS A 87 12.66 11.82 6.55
N ASP A 88 13.56 12.70 6.98
CA ASP A 88 13.31 13.69 8.03
C ASP A 88 12.11 14.57 7.59
N ILE A 89 10.90 13.97 7.53
CA ILE A 89 9.66 14.70 7.28
C ILE A 89 9.35 15.42 8.58
N PRO A 90 9.45 16.76 8.67
CA PRO A 90 8.80 17.46 9.76
C PRO A 90 7.32 17.07 9.69
N PRO A 91 6.72 16.55 10.79
CA PRO A 91 5.33 16.12 10.77
C PRO A 91 4.47 17.26 10.25
N GLU A 92 3.55 16.96 9.33
CA GLU A 92 2.52 17.93 8.97
C GLU A 92 1.88 18.44 10.27
N PRO A 93 1.77 19.76 10.49
CA PRO A 93 1.11 20.27 11.68
C PRO A 93 -0.35 19.84 11.63
N THR A 94 -0.70 18.90 12.49
CA THR A 94 -2.07 18.56 12.83
C THR A 94 -2.73 19.81 13.42
N THR A 95 -3.90 20.21 12.92
CA THR A 95 -5.09 20.71 13.65
C THR A 95 -5.88 21.72 12.80
N GLU A 96 -6.91 21.25 12.09
CA GLU A 96 -8.16 22.00 12.03
C GLU A 96 -9.29 21.13 12.61
N LYS A 97 -9.66 21.53 13.85
CA LYS A 97 -10.77 21.20 14.74
C LYS A 97 -11.85 20.21 14.27
N PRO A 98 -12.26 19.26 15.14
CA PRO A 98 -13.56 18.59 15.01
C PRO A 98 -14.69 19.62 15.03
N ILE A 99 -15.55 19.59 14.01
CA ILE A 99 -16.85 20.27 14.05
C ILE A 99 -17.69 19.56 15.14
N PRO A 100 -18.20 20.28 16.16
CA PRO A 100 -19.08 19.68 17.16
C PRO A 100 -20.40 19.28 16.49
N VAL A 101 -20.67 17.99 16.41
CA VAL A 101 -22.02 17.48 16.10
C VAL A 101 -22.89 17.80 17.31
N ALA A 102 -23.71 18.83 17.18
CA ALA A 102 -24.74 19.15 18.15
C ALA A 102 -25.73 17.98 18.22
N ALA A 103 -25.92 17.48 19.44
CA ALA A 103 -26.90 16.48 19.80
C ALA A 103 -28.32 16.94 19.42
N ALA A 104 -29.07 16.09 18.72
CA ALA A 104 -30.52 16.14 18.66
C ALA A 104 -31.06 14.79 19.17
N ASN A 105 -31.57 14.86 20.40
CA ASN A 105 -32.41 13.93 21.17
C ASN A 105 -33.16 12.88 20.33
N ASP A 106 -33.05 11.58 20.64
CA ASP A 106 -33.79 10.85 21.69
C ASP A 106 -35.31 11.04 21.65
N LYS A 107 -36.03 10.03 21.12
CA LYS A 107 -37.19 9.42 21.79
C LYS A 107 -37.61 8.09 21.16
N THR A 108 -37.21 7.02 21.85
CA THR A 108 -38.04 5.88 22.32
C THR A 108 -39.16 5.35 21.40
N THR A 109 -39.06 4.08 21.01
CA THR A 109 -40.05 3.07 21.48
C THR A 109 -39.51 1.65 21.37
N ASP A 110 -39.67 0.96 22.50
CA ASP A 110 -39.29 -0.41 22.80
C ASP A 110 -40.06 -1.49 22.05
N ASP A 111 -39.47 -2.69 22.12
CA ASP A 111 -40.09 -4.00 22.32
C ASP A 111 -40.46 -4.93 21.15
N LYS A 112 -40.01 -6.17 21.37
CA LYS A 112 -40.64 -7.49 21.12
C LYS A 112 -40.23 -8.34 19.89
N LYS A 113 -39.36 -9.31 20.21
CA LYS A 113 -39.66 -10.77 20.31
C LYS A 113 -39.80 -11.61 19.02
N ALA A 114 -38.74 -12.40 18.79
CA ALA A 114 -38.66 -13.87 18.65
C ALA A 114 -39.48 -14.70 17.62
N ALA A 115 -38.80 -15.78 17.19
CA ALA A 115 -39.27 -17.09 16.68
C ALA A 115 -39.67 -17.15 15.18
N GLU A 116 -39.02 -17.95 14.31
CA GLU A 116 -38.97 -19.43 14.17
C GLU A 116 -40.05 -19.98 13.20
N GLY A 117 -39.67 -20.90 12.30
CA GLY A 117 -40.54 -21.69 11.41
C GLY A 117 -40.47 -21.27 9.93
N ASP A 118 -39.74 -21.97 9.05
CA ASP A 118 -40.04 -23.29 8.44
C ASP A 118 -41.40 -23.35 7.73
N LYS A 119 -41.36 -23.62 6.42
CA LYS A 119 -42.41 -24.30 5.65
C LYS A 119 -41.96 -24.60 4.22
N ASP A 120 -41.67 -25.88 4.01
CA ASP A 120 -41.93 -26.64 2.79
C ASP A 120 -43.11 -26.15 1.94
N LYS A 121 -42.92 -26.11 0.61
CA LYS A 121 -43.99 -26.52 -0.32
C LYS A 121 -43.45 -26.93 -1.70
N LYS A 122 -43.44 -28.24 -1.93
CA LYS A 122 -43.45 -28.91 -3.24
C LYS A 122 -44.91 -29.23 -3.63
N PRO A 123 -45.27 -29.28 -4.93
CA PRO A 123 -45.58 -30.56 -5.57
C PRO A 123 -44.69 -30.87 -6.79
#